data_AF-A0A2V8ZC18-F1
#
_entry.id   AF-A0A2V8ZC18-F1
#
_cell.length_a   1.000
_cell.length_b   1.000
_cell.length_c   1.000
_cell.angle_alpha   90.00
_cell.angle_beta   90.00
_cell.angle_gamma   90.00
#
_symmetry.space_group_name_H-M   'P 1'
#
loop_
_entity.id
_entity.type
_entity.pdbx_description
1 polymer ?
#
loop_
_entity_poly.entity_id
_entity_poly.type
_entity_poly.pdbx_seq_one_letter_code
_entity_poly.pdbx_strand_id
1 'polypeptide(L)'
;MTLKAKDLSPDQKMVIESLLGRSIAENEEISIRATTSPSVPEWLQTSWKSAQEQGLDQLSVEEIDAEIAAARKARRERRPSEQ
;
A
#
# COMPACT_ATOMS: atom_id res chain seq x y z
N MET A 1 -22.71 5.89 6.64
CA MET A 1 -24.18 5.92 6.47
C MET A 1 -24.75 4.65 7.07
N THR A 2 -25.79 4.74 7.89
CA THR A 2 -26.43 3.55 8.50
C THR A 2 -27.76 3.33 7.81
N LEU A 3 -27.96 2.14 7.26
CA LEU A 3 -29.18 1.72 6.56
C LEU A 3 -29.75 0.48 7.23
N LYS A 4 -31.08 0.33 7.23
CA LYS A 4 -31.69 -0.95 7.61
C LYS A 4 -31.66 -1.88 6.41
N ALA A 5 -31.50 -3.18 6.65
CA ALA A 5 -31.46 -4.18 5.58
C ALA A 5 -32.72 -4.17 4.71
N LYS A 6 -33.89 -3.85 5.28
CA LYS A 6 -35.16 -3.68 4.56
C LYS A 6 -35.19 -2.51 3.57
N ASP A 7 -34.31 -1.52 3.75
CA ASP A 7 -34.25 -0.32 2.92
C ASP A 7 -33.24 -0.50 1.75
N LEU A 8 -32.61 -1.68 1.64
CA LEU A 8 -31.70 -2.03 0.56
C LEU A 8 -32.46 -2.56 -0.66
N SER A 9 -31.97 -2.25 -1.86
CA SER A 9 -32.46 -2.92 -3.06
C SER A 9 -32.12 -4.43 -3.04
N PRO A 10 -32.86 -5.29 -3.76
CA PRO A 10 -32.55 -6.72 -3.85
C PRO A 10 -31.10 -7.00 -4.28
N ASP A 11 -30.59 -6.23 -5.24
CA ASP A 11 -29.21 -6.35 -5.73
C ASP A 11 -28.19 -5.98 -4.64
N GLN A 12 -28.43 -4.90 -3.90
CA GLN A 12 -27.56 -4.49 -2.79
C GLN A 12 -27.55 -5.55 -1.68
N LYS A 13 -28.71 -6.10 -1.34
CA LYS A 13 -28.82 -7.15 -0.32
C LYS A 13 -28.02 -8.40 -0.72
N MET A 14 -28.16 -8.85 -1.97
CA MET A 14 -27.42 -10.00 -2.50
C MET A 14 -25.90 -9.79 -2.44
N VAL A 15 -25.40 -8.61 -2.83
CA VAL A 15 -23.97 -8.29 -2.76
C VAL A 15 -23.44 -8.35 -1.33
N ILE A 16 -24.20 -7.81 -0.36
CA ILE A 16 -23.80 -7.80 1.04
C ILE A 16 -23.89 -9.21 1.65
N GLU A 17 -24.93 -9.98 1.35
CA GLU A 17 -25.06 -11.39 1.80
C GLU A 17 -23.92 -12.27 1.26
N SER A 18 -23.52 -12.06 0.00
CA SER A 18 -22.36 -12.72 -0.60
C SER A 18 -21.05 -12.34 0.11
N LEU A 19 -20.85 -11.06 0.43
CA LEU A 19 -19.68 -10.58 1.16
C LEU A 19 -19.62 -11.12 2.60
N LEU A 20 -20.77 -11.22 3.26
CA LEU A 20 -20.88 -11.71 4.64
C LEU A 20 -20.91 -13.25 4.74
N GLY A 21 -21.18 -13.96 3.64
CA GLY A 21 -21.34 -15.42 3.63
C GLY A 21 -22.57 -15.91 4.41
N ARG A 22 -23.55 -15.04 4.67
CA ARG A 22 -24.79 -15.35 5.40
C ARG A 22 -25.93 -14.44 4.99
N SER A 23 -27.16 -14.88 5.24
CA SER A 23 -28.37 -14.06 5.09
C SER A 23 -28.45 -12.95 6.14
N ILE A 24 -29.06 -11.82 5.76
CA ILE A 24 -29.25 -10.65 6.62
C ILE A 24 -30.72 -10.53 7.01
N ALA A 25 -31.00 -10.29 8.30
CA ALA A 25 -32.37 -10.08 8.79
C ALA A 25 -32.89 -8.68 8.42
N GLU A 26 -34.20 -8.54 8.16
CA GLU A 26 -34.80 -7.28 7.69
C GLU A 26 -34.55 -6.07 8.61
N ASN A 27 -34.47 -6.32 9.92
CA ASN A 27 -34.25 -5.29 10.94
C ASN A 27 -32.77 -5.03 11.25
N GLU A 28 -31.85 -5.77 10.64
CA GLU A 28 -30.41 -5.64 10.86
C GLU A 28 -29.93 -4.26 10.37
N GLU A 29 -29.13 -3.59 11.21
CA GLU A 29 -28.52 -2.31 10.87
C GLU A 29 -27.19 -2.53 10.17
N ILE A 30 -27.06 -1.98 8.97
CA ILE A 30 -25.86 -2.07 8.15
C ILE A 30 -25.22 -0.69 8.10
N SER A 31 -23.99 -0.59 8.62
CA SER A 31 -23.18 0.62 8.52
C SER A 31 -22.17 0.47 7.38
N ILE A 32 -22.38 1.18 6.28
CA ILE A 32 -21.40 1.24 5.20
C ILE A 32 -20.43 2.37 5.52
N ARG A 33 -19.18 2.00 5.75
CA ARG A 33 -18.04 2.92 5.90
C ARG A 33 -17.10 2.69 4.72
N ALA A 34 -17.04 3.66 3.82
CA ALA A 34 -15.91 3.75 2.91
C ALA A 34 -14.68 4.11 3.76
N THR A 35 -13.82 3.15 4.02
CA THR A 35 -12.47 3.47 4.49
C THR A 35 -11.75 4.04 3.28
N THR A 36 -11.42 5.33 3.31
CA THR A 36 -10.39 5.85 2.44
C THR A 36 -9.17 4.96 2.64
N SER A 37 -8.67 4.31 1.58
CA SER A 37 -7.35 3.65 1.62
C SER A 37 -6.39 4.59 2.33
N PRO A 38 -5.55 4.11 3.27
CA PRO A 38 -4.64 4.99 3.97
C PRO A 38 -3.88 5.80 2.93
N SER A 39 -4.07 7.12 2.97
CA SER A 39 -3.35 8.04 2.11
C SER A 39 -1.87 7.71 2.26
N VAL A 40 -1.16 7.55 1.14
CA VAL A 40 0.28 7.35 1.15
C VAL A 40 0.87 8.49 1.99
N PRO A 41 1.65 8.21 3.05
CA PRO A 41 2.20 9.26 3.89
C PRO A 41 2.95 10.29 3.06
N GLU A 42 2.87 11.57 3.43
CA GLU A 42 3.49 12.67 2.67
C GLU A 42 4.98 12.41 2.40
N TRP A 43 5.72 11.93 3.41
CA TRP A 43 7.13 11.60 3.26
C TRP A 43 7.41 10.58 2.15
N LEU A 44 6.51 9.61 1.94
CA LEU A 44 6.67 8.58 0.93
C LEU A 44 6.36 9.14 -0.46
N GLN A 45 5.36 10.01 -0.58
CA GLN A 45 5.08 10.74 -1.83
C GLN A 45 6.26 11.63 -2.24
N THR A 46 6.84 12.37 -1.29
CA THR A 46 8.04 13.18 -1.51
C THR A 46 9.23 12.33 -1.92
N SER A 47 9.43 11.17 -1.27
CA SER A 47 10.53 10.25 -1.59
C SER A 47 10.40 9.71 -3.02
N TRP A 48 9.21 9.31 -3.46
CA TRP A 48 9.00 8.82 -4.82
C TRP A 48 9.21 9.92 -5.87
N LYS A 49 8.70 11.13 -5.61
CA LYS A 49 8.91 12.26 -6.51
C LYS A 49 10.41 12.57 -6.67
N SER A 50 11.15 12.60 -5.56
CA SER A 50 12.59 12.83 -5.60
C SER A 50 13.35 11.72 -6.32
N ALA A 51 12.96 10.46 -6.12
CA ALA A 51 13.55 9.33 -6.83
C ALA A 51 13.30 9.42 -8.34
N GLN A 52 12.10 9.79 -8.76
CA GLN A 52 11.74 9.96 -10.16
C GLN A 52 12.48 11.14 -10.81
N GLU A 53 12.61 12.28 -10.12
CA GLU A 53 13.41 13.42 -10.58
C GLU A 53 14.89 13.07 -10.78
N GLN A 54 15.40 12.11 -10.01
CA GLN A 54 16.77 11.58 -10.12
C GLN A 54 16.89 10.40 -11.09
N GLY A 55 15.78 9.95 -11.70
CA GLY A 55 15.76 8.79 -12.60
C GLY A 55 16.04 7.46 -11.91
N LEU A 56 15.94 7.39 -10.58
CA LEU A 56 16.23 6.18 -9.80
C LEU A 56 15.15 5.09 -10.02
N ASP A 57 13.98 5.46 -10.55
CA ASP A 57 12.91 4.55 -10.96
C ASP A 57 13.23 3.77 -12.24
N GLN A 58 14.24 4.21 -13.01
CA GLN A 58 14.63 3.62 -14.29
C GLN A 58 15.88 2.73 -14.18
N LEU A 59 16.47 2.62 -12.99
CA LEU A 59 17.69 1.82 -12.81
C LEU A 59 17.41 0.34 -13.01
N SER A 60 18.28 -0.30 -13.79
CA SER A 60 18.31 -1.75 -13.90
C SER A 60 18.83 -2.38 -12.60
N VAL A 61 18.51 -3.66 -12.41
CA VAL A 61 18.98 -4.42 -11.24
C VAL A 61 20.52 -4.48 -11.24
N GLU A 62 21.12 -4.60 -12.40
CA GLU A 62 22.57 -4.67 -12.59
C GLU A 62 23.29 -3.38 -12.17
N GLU A 63 22.70 -2.21 -12.49
CA GLU A 63 23.24 -0.91 -12.09
C GLU A 63 23.16 -0.70 -10.58
N ILE A 64 22.04 -1.12 -9.97
CA ILE A 64 21.86 -1.07 -8.51
C ILE A 64 22.91 -1.95 -7.82
N ASP A 65 23.10 -3.18 -8.31
CA ASP A 65 24.06 -4.12 -7.73
C ASP A 65 25.51 -3.62 -7.88
N ALA A 66 25.86 -3.03 -9.04
CA ALA A 66 27.17 -2.46 -9.28
C ALA A 66 27.47 -1.30 -8.30
N GLU A 67 26.53 -0.38 -8.10
CA GLU A 67 26.67 0.75 -7.18
C GLU A 67 26.79 0.26 -5.72
N ILE A 68 25.97 -0.72 -5.32
CA ILE A 68 26.05 -1.32 -3.97
C ILE A 68 27.42 -2.00 -3.77
N ALA A 69 27.91 -2.73 -4.77
CA ALA A 69 29.22 -3.39 -4.71
C ALA A 69 30.36 -2.37 -4.58
N ALA A 70 30.32 -1.29 -5.36
CA ALA A 70 31.28 -0.18 -5.28
C ALA A 70 31.26 0.48 -3.90
N ALA A 71 30.07 0.82 -3.38
CA ALA A 71 29.91 1.42 -2.05
C ALA A 71 30.42 0.49 -0.94
N ARG A 72 30.14 -0.82 -1.03
CA ARG A 72 30.66 -1.82 -0.08
C ARG A 72 32.18 -1.94 -0.13
N LYS A 73 32.78 -1.92 -1.32
CA LYS A 73 34.24 -1.94 -1.51
C LYS A 73 34.88 -0.70 -0.90
N ALA A 74 34.36 0.50 -1.21
CA ALA A 74 34.85 1.75 -0.65
C ALA A 74 34.78 1.78 0.89
N ARG A 75 33.71 1.23 1.49
CA ARG A 75 33.61 1.09 2.96
C ARG A 75 34.65 0.13 3.53
N ARG A 76 34.99 -0.96 2.82
CA ARG A 76 36.03 -1.89 3.25
C ARG A 76 37.41 -1.24 3.23
N GLU A 77 37.73 -0.51 2.18
CA GLU A 77 39.00 0.19 2.02
C GLU A 77 39.19 1.33 3.03
N ARG A 78 38.09 1.96 3.47
CA ARG A 78 38.12 3.01 4.51
C ARG A 78 38.24 2.49 5.93
N ARG A 79 38.04 1.19 6.18
CA ARG A 79 38.34 0.58 7.48
C ARG A 79 39.83 0.24 7.48
N PRO A 80 40.68 0.91 8.27
CA PRO A 80 42.04 0.43 8.46
C PRO A 80 41.92 -0.98 9.03
N SER A 81 42.74 -1.90 8.52
CA SER A 81 42.96 -3.18 9.18
C SER A 81 43.42 -2.92 10.61
N GLU A 82 42.52 -3.03 11.59
CA GLU A 82 42.92 -3.38 12.95
C GLU A 82 43.61 -4.74 12.84
N GLN A 83 44.93 -4.69 13.04
CA GLN A 83 45.83 -5.84 13.08
C GLN A 83 45.49 -6.75 14.25
#